data_AF-A0A1G9KBP9-F1
#
_entry.id   AF-A0A1G9KBP9-F1
#
_cell.length_a   1.000
_cell.length_b   1.000
_cell.length_c   1.000
_cell.angle_alpha   90.00
_cell.angle_beta   90.00
_cell.angle_gamma   90.00
#
_symmetry.space_group_name_H-M   'P 1'
#
loop_
_entity.id
_entity.type
_entity.pdbx_description
1 polymer ?
#
loop_
_entity_poly.entity_id
_entity_poly.type
_entity_poly.pdbx_seq_one_letter_code
_entity_poly.pdbx_strand_id
1 'polypeptide(L)' 'MFGLLRKRTEVEKLELQYEKLMEEARDIQRKGDMKAFALKTAEAEAVMDALVRLKQTQAR' A
#
# COMPACT_ATOMS: atom_id res chain seq x y z
N MET A 1 -22.43 -2.81 7.68
CA MET A 1 -22.25 -4.27 7.82
C MET A 1 -21.43 -4.53 9.08
N PHE A 2 -22.02 -5.21 10.07
CA PHE A 2 -21.49 -5.42 11.43
C PHE A 2 -20.21 -6.29 11.44
N GLY A 3 -19.10 -5.72 11.92
CA GLY A 3 -17.82 -6.42 12.13
C GLY A 3 -16.73 -5.53 12.76
N LEU A 4 -17.13 -4.51 13.53
CA LEU A 4 -16.35 -3.29 13.79
C LEU A 4 -15.09 -3.41 14.66
N LEU A 5 -14.60 -4.60 15.05
CA LEU A 5 -13.39 -4.71 15.90
C LEU A 5 -12.52 -5.94 15.64
N ARG A 6 -12.46 -6.47 14.40
CA ARG A 6 -11.41 -7.45 14.08
C ARG A 6 -10.07 -6.72 13.96
N LYS A 7 -9.06 -7.14 14.72
CA LYS A 7 -7.69 -6.65 14.55
C LYS A 7 -7.28 -6.92 13.11
N ARG A 8 -6.92 -5.87 12.38
CA ARG A 8 -6.40 -6.00 11.03
C ARG A 8 -5.15 -6.85 11.06
N THR A 9 -5.10 -7.83 10.17
CA THR A 9 -3.89 -8.62 9.96
C THR A 9 -2.77 -7.72 9.43
N GLU A 10 -1.52 -8.11 9.62
CA GLU A 10 -0.39 -7.36 9.06
C GLU A 10 -0.48 -7.27 7.53
N VAL A 11 -1.04 -8.28 6.87
CA VAL A 11 -1.33 -8.25 5.43
C VAL A 11 -2.33 -7.16 5.10
N GLU A 12 -3.49 -7.14 5.77
CA GLU A 12 -4.52 -6.11 5.54
C GLU A 12 -4.00 -4.70 5.81
N LYS A 13 -3.11 -4.52 6.80
CA LYS A 13 -2.48 -3.21 7.07
C LYS A 13 -1.60 -2.76 5.91
N LEU A 14 -0.77 -3.66 5.38
CA LEU A 14 0.10 -3.39 4.24
C LEU A 14 -0.71 -3.15 2.95
N GLU A 15 -1.80 -3.88 2.73
CA GLU A 15 -2.72 -3.67 1.60
C GLU A 15 -3.31 -2.26 1.62
N LEU A 16 -3.85 -1.85 2.78
CA LEU A 16 -4.42 -0.51 2.94
C LEU A 16 -3.37 0.60 2.83
N GLN A 17 -2.16 0.35 3.33
CA GLN A 17 -1.06 1.30 3.18
C GLN A 17 -0.67 1.47 1.71
N TYR A 18 -0.56 0.37 0.97
CA TYR A 18 -0.28 0.39 -0.46
C TYR A 18 -1.37 1.15 -1.23
N GLU A 19 -2.65 0.83 -0.99
CA GLU A 19 -3.78 1.51 -1.63
C GLU A 19 -3.73 3.02 -1.40
N LYS A 20 -3.48 3.44 -0.15
CA LYS A 20 -3.37 4.86 0.19
C LYS A 20 -2.20 5.55 -0.52
N LEU A 21 -1.03 4.90 -0.58
CA LEU A 21 0.13 5.44 -1.28
C LEU A 21 -0.13 5.58 -2.79
N MET A 22 -0.83 4.62 -3.39
CA MET A 22 -1.22 4.67 -4.80
C MET A 22 -2.28 5.73 -5.10
N GLU A 23 -3.21 5.95 -4.18
CA GLU A 23 -4.18 7.05 -4.27
C GLU A 23 -3.47 8.41 -4.19
N GLU A 24 -2.57 8.58 -3.23
CA GLU A 24 -1.74 9.79 -3.10
C GLU A 24 -0.87 10.00 -4.35
N ALA A 25 -0.25 8.94 -4.88
CA ALA A 25 0.51 9.00 -6.13
C ALA A 25 -0.37 9.43 -7.31
N ARG A 26 -1.57 8.88 -7.47
CA ARG A 26 -2.51 9.27 -8.52
C ARG A 26 -2.88 10.75 -8.45
N ASP A 27 -3.11 11.27 -7.25
CA ASP A 27 -3.44 12.68 -7.06
C ASP A 27 -2.24 13.59 -7.32
N ILE A 28 -1.03 13.16 -6.97
CA ILE A 28 0.21 13.86 -7.32
C ILE A 28 0.41 13.89 -8.84
N GLN A 29 0.21 12.75 -9.52
CA GLN A 29 0.30 12.64 -10.97
C GLN A 29 -0.69 13.59 -11.66
N ARG A 30 -1.93 13.67 -11.17
CA ARG A 30 -2.96 14.60 -11.67
C ARG A 30 -2.57 16.07 -11.51
N LYS A 31 -1.78 16.40 -10.49
CA LYS A 31 -1.24 17.75 -10.27
C LYS A 31 -0.02 18.04 -11.17
N GLY A 32 0.52 17.04 -11.86
CA GLY A 32 1.64 17.18 -12.79
C GLY A 32 3.03 17.13 -12.14
N ASP A 33 3.13 16.80 -10.86
CA ASP A 33 4.43 16.66 -10.19
C ASP A 33 4.99 15.23 -10.38
N MET A 34 5.70 15.04 -11.48
CA MET A 34 6.27 13.74 -11.85
C MET A 34 7.34 13.25 -10.88
N LYS A 35 8.08 14.16 -10.22
CA LYS A 35 9.12 13.77 -9.25
C LYS A 35 8.48 13.24 -7.98
N ALA A 36 7.52 13.99 -7.44
CA ALA A 36 6.78 13.54 -6.28
C ALA A 36 6.00 12.25 -6.57
N PHE A 37 5.45 12.10 -7.77
CA PHE A 37 4.80 10.86 -8.20
C PHE A 37 5.77 9.68 -8.16
N ALA A 38 6.95 9.81 -8.77
CA ALA A 38 7.95 8.75 -8.79
C ALA A 38 8.40 8.33 -7.38
N LEU A 39 8.61 9.30 -6.49
CA LEU A 39 8.94 9.03 -5.09
C LEU A 39 7.80 8.26 -4.40
N LYS A 40 6.55 8.68 -4.63
CA LYS A 40 5.38 8.07 -3.99
C LYS A 40 5.08 6.67 -4.49
N THR A 41 5.28 6.43 -5.78
CA THR A 41 5.16 5.10 -6.36
C THR A 41 6.28 4.18 -5.86
N ALA A 42 7.52 4.67 -5.70
CA ALA A 42 8.60 3.89 -5.11
C ALA A 42 8.32 3.49 -3.66
N GLU A 43 7.70 4.39 -2.86
CA GLU A 43 7.21 4.03 -1.52
C GLU A 43 6.15 2.92 -1.57
N ALA A 44 5.22 2.99 -2.53
CA ALA A 44 4.19 1.96 -2.71
C ALA A 44 4.80 0.62 -3.11
N GLU A 45 5.78 0.60 -4.02
CA GLU A 45 6.48 -0.63 -4.43
C GLU A 45 7.18 -1.30 -3.25
N ALA A 46 7.83 -0.54 -2.37
CA ALA A 46 8.46 -1.09 -1.17
C ALA A 46 7.44 -1.78 -0.22
N VAL A 47 6.23 -1.21 -0.10
CA VAL A 47 5.14 -1.81 0.68
C VAL A 47 4.62 -3.08 0.01
N MET A 48 4.49 -3.08 -1.33
CA MET A 48 4.09 -4.25 -2.09
C MET A 48 5.10 -5.40 -1.95
N ASP A 49 6.39 -5.11 -1.99
CA ASP A 49 7.45 -6.09 -1.77
C ASP A 49 7.37 -6.71 -0.37
N ALA A 50 7.15 -5.89 0.66
CA ALA A 50 6.95 -6.36 2.03
C ALA A 50 5.72 -7.28 2.14
N LEU A 51 4.64 -6.92 1.45
CA LEU A 51 3.40 -7.68 1.42
C LEU A 51 3.56 -9.02 0.71
N VAL A 52 4.25 -9.06 -0.43
CA VAL A 52 4.55 -10.31 -1.14
C VAL A 52 5.38 -11.24 -0.26
N ARG A 53 6.44 -10.73 0.39
CA ARG A 53 7.27 -11.50 1.31
C ARG A 53 6.48 -12.03 2.50
N LEU A 54 5.59 -11.21 3.06
CA LEU A 54 4.73 -11.60 4.17
C LEU A 54 3.76 -12.71 3.75
N LYS A 55 3.10 -12.57 2.60
CA LYS A 55 2.20 -13.60 2.05
C LYS A 55 2.94 -14.90 1.76
N GLN A 56 4.14 -14.84 1.20
CA GLN A 56 4.99 -16.02 0.97
C GLN A 56 5.41 -16.71 2.27
N THR A 57 5.70 -15.93 3.32
CA THR A 57 6.06 -16.46 4.65
C THR A 57 4.87 -17.13 5.32
N GLN A 58 3.67 -16.56 5.20
CA GLN A 58 2.44 -17.10 5.80
C GLN A 58 1.85 -18.30 5.03
N ALA A 59 2.24 -18.49 3.76
CA ALA A 59 1.79 -19.61 2.93
C ALA A 59 2.65 -20.88 3.09
N ARG A 60 3.73 -20.82 3.88
CA ARG A 60 4.60 -21.95 4.24
C ARG A 60 4.25 -22.48 5.62
#